data_AF-A0A2D6N569-F1
#
_entry.id   AF-A0A2D6N569-F1
#
_cell.length_a   1.000
_cell.length_b   1.000
_cell.length_c   1.000
_cell.angle_alpha   90.00
_cell.angle_beta   90.00
_cell.angle_gamma   90.00
#
_symmetry.space_group_name_H-M   'P 1'
#
loop_
_entity.id
_entity.type
_entity.pdbx_description
1 polymer ?
#
loop_
_entity_poly.entity_id
_entity_poly.type
_entity_poly.pdbx_seq_one_letter_code
_entity_poly.pdbx_strand_id
1 'polypeptide(L)'
;MVAVATADTSAVALPPQRRSGWLAGGLRFDWVMIVLCTWGVGGVFLDGWAHNHGRVDESFFTSWHAVLYSAFLAIAALCVFVLVGNLRRGLSWRRALPAGYWLTLVGVGVFGIGGLGDMVWHIVFGIEEDVEALLSPTHLTLALGGLLVLGGPLRTAWQRTAPVHGWLGWLPPLLSLTFMLSILTFMTQFAHPLVNPWATFEELRSEARSEIYVMNADGSGQTRLTMRPRVSSLAPTWSPDGSRLAFVSWRDGDFEVHVMDAEGDNLTRLSQSDVLEGLPAWSPDWTRLAFVSRRDGNDEIYVMQADGSIPRRLTENNVRDFSPAWSPDGNRLAFSSQRDGNRDIYVMQADGSRPSRLTSHNASDGAPAWSPDGSKIAFVSHRDGNDEIYVMQADGTSQTRLTHNDAFDGWPSWSADGTKLTFESARDGDREIYAMHADGSDVRRLSQNPGVADTFPAWSPDGNRIAFSARAASFSGLDEDQATQALGIAGILLQATLLIGAVLVLIQRWQPPLGSFTILFAVNAALLSSQHDHYWVIPVAVVAGLATDALFRVLEPLPARLGVLRLFAFVVPAVFYGLYFAGLFLTNEIRWTVHLWTGAIVLAGFAGLLLSYVFVSPRIPAERLDYVSG
;
A
#
# COMPACT_ATOMS: atom_id res chain seq x y z
N MET A 1 40.38 57.73 51.86
CA MET A 1 41.25 57.89 50.68
C MET A 1 41.63 56.51 50.16
N VAL A 2 40.96 56.04 49.10
CA VAL A 2 41.54 55.13 48.10
C VAL A 2 40.93 55.55 46.77
N ALA A 3 41.80 55.80 45.80
CA ALA A 3 41.55 56.57 44.61
C ALA A 3 40.87 55.77 43.49
N VAL A 4 40.08 56.50 42.72
CA VAL A 4 39.46 56.13 41.45
C VAL A 4 40.54 55.92 40.38
N ALA A 5 40.44 54.83 39.63
CA ALA A 5 41.11 54.66 38.34
C ALA A 5 40.08 54.19 37.30
N THR A 6 39.73 55.13 36.42
CA THR A 6 38.86 54.96 35.25
C THR A 6 39.60 54.19 34.16
N ALA A 7 39.07 53.04 33.73
CA ALA A 7 39.56 52.32 32.57
C ALA A 7 38.78 52.72 31.31
N ASP A 8 39.53 53.38 30.45
CA ASP A 8 39.35 53.81 29.06
C ASP A 8 38.29 53.08 28.21
N THR A 9 37.33 53.85 27.70
CA THR A 9 36.38 53.46 26.66
C THR A 9 37.02 53.66 25.28
N SER A 10 37.80 52.69 24.80
CA SER A 10 38.15 52.62 23.37
C SER A 10 37.12 51.74 22.66
N ALA A 11 35.95 52.32 22.37
CA ALA A 11 35.03 51.77 21.40
C ALA A 11 35.72 51.77 20.02
N VAL A 12 36.22 50.62 19.58
CA VAL A 12 36.63 50.41 18.20
C VAL A 12 35.37 50.49 17.35
N ALA A 13 35.13 51.68 16.80
CA ALA A 13 34.10 51.92 15.80
C ALA A 13 34.42 51.03 14.59
N LEU A 14 33.63 49.96 14.42
CA LEU A 14 33.62 49.18 13.18
C LEU A 14 33.32 50.14 12.02
N PRO A 15 34.07 50.09 10.91
CA PRO A 15 33.85 50.98 9.78
C PRO A 15 32.42 50.83 9.25
N PRO A 16 31.83 51.91 8.69
CA PRO A 16 30.43 51.90 8.28
C PRO A 16 30.24 50.85 7.19
N GLN A 17 29.53 49.77 7.51
CA GLN A 17 29.16 48.74 6.56
C GLN A 17 28.39 49.40 5.41
N ARG A 18 29.02 49.46 4.23
CA ARG A 18 28.35 49.85 2.99
C ARG A 18 27.12 48.97 2.81
N ARG A 19 25.96 49.63 2.76
CA ARG A 19 24.63 49.08 2.52
C ARG A 19 24.57 48.43 1.13
N SER A 20 23.74 47.37 1.00
CA SER A 20 23.20 46.73 -0.23
C SER A 20 23.74 45.36 -0.70
N GLY A 21 24.16 44.48 0.19
CA GLY A 21 24.18 43.03 -0.07
C GLY A 21 23.07 42.33 0.72
N TRP A 22 22.51 41.21 0.24
CA TRP A 22 21.65 40.31 1.03
C TRP A 22 22.36 40.03 2.36
N LEU A 23 21.95 40.71 3.43
CA LEU A 23 22.47 40.47 4.77
C LEU A 23 22.19 39.00 5.08
N ALA A 24 23.26 38.22 5.20
CA ALA A 24 23.21 36.84 5.62
C ALA A 24 22.38 36.74 6.93
N GLY A 25 21.18 36.14 6.87
CA GLY A 25 20.30 35.90 8.03
C GLY A 25 19.17 36.89 8.26
N GLY A 26 18.99 37.85 7.34
CA GLY A 26 17.86 38.77 7.40
C GLY A 26 16.52 38.07 7.09
N LEU A 27 15.45 38.53 7.73
CA LEU A 27 14.07 38.07 7.54
C LEU A 27 13.64 37.96 6.06
N ARG A 28 14.21 38.82 5.19
CA ARG A 28 13.99 38.76 3.73
C ARG A 28 14.46 37.44 3.11
N PHE A 29 15.58 36.90 3.56
CA PHE A 29 16.10 35.63 3.03
C PHE A 29 15.20 34.47 3.45
N ASP A 30 14.71 34.47 4.69
CA ASP A 30 13.76 33.45 5.15
C ASP A 30 12.47 33.48 4.33
N TRP A 31 11.96 34.66 3.97
CA TRP A 31 10.78 34.76 3.11
C TRP A 31 11.02 34.20 1.71
N VAL A 32 12.16 34.49 1.09
CA VAL A 32 12.51 33.87 -0.21
C VAL A 32 12.58 32.35 -0.08
N MET A 33 13.24 31.86 0.97
CA MET A 33 13.35 30.44 1.23
C MET A 33 11.97 29.80 1.45
N ILE A 34 11.07 30.46 2.18
CA ILE A 34 9.71 29.95 2.38
C ILE A 34 8.93 29.90 1.08
N VAL A 35 9.04 30.89 0.19
CA VAL A 35 8.39 30.84 -1.13
C VAL A 35 8.88 29.62 -1.92
N LEU A 36 10.20 29.38 -1.93
CA LEU A 36 10.78 28.22 -2.62
C LEU A 36 10.40 26.89 -1.94
N CYS A 37 10.34 26.85 -0.61
CA CYS A 37 9.88 25.69 0.14
C CYS A 37 8.40 25.39 -0.13
N THR A 38 7.55 26.42 -0.22
CA THR A 38 6.13 26.25 -0.59
C THR A 38 6.00 25.63 -1.98
N TRP A 39 6.83 26.05 -2.94
CA TRP A 39 6.88 25.43 -4.26
C TRP A 39 7.30 23.96 -4.15
N GLY A 40 8.39 23.65 -3.43
CA GLY A 40 8.87 22.28 -3.28
C GLY A 40 7.85 21.35 -2.61
N VAL A 41 7.28 21.77 -1.48
CA VAL A 41 6.24 21.01 -0.76
C VAL A 41 4.99 20.85 -1.62
N GLY A 42 4.56 21.91 -2.31
CA GLY A 42 3.46 21.83 -3.27
C GLY A 42 3.75 20.81 -4.37
N GLY A 43 4.99 20.73 -4.85
CA GLY A 43 5.44 19.70 -5.79
C GLY A 43 5.32 18.28 -5.22
N VAL A 44 5.78 18.02 -3.99
CA VAL A 44 5.66 16.70 -3.33
C VAL A 44 4.19 16.26 -3.24
N PHE A 45 3.31 17.14 -2.76
CA PHE A 45 1.90 16.78 -2.59
C PHE A 45 1.15 16.70 -3.92
N LEU A 46 1.53 17.49 -4.92
CA LEU A 46 0.99 17.38 -6.28
C LEU A 46 1.38 16.05 -6.93
N ASP A 47 2.62 15.62 -6.72
CA ASP A 47 3.12 14.34 -7.20
C ASP A 47 2.44 13.16 -6.49
N GLY A 48 2.38 13.19 -5.16
CA GLY A 48 1.61 12.21 -4.39
C GLY A 48 0.12 12.17 -4.75
N TRP A 49 -0.49 13.32 -5.11
CA TRP A 49 -1.84 13.37 -5.64
C TRP A 49 -1.93 12.66 -7.00
N ALA A 50 -0.98 12.92 -7.90
CA ALA A 50 -0.96 12.28 -9.21
C ALA A 50 -0.85 10.76 -9.11
N HIS A 51 0.00 10.24 -8.21
CA HIS A 51 0.10 8.81 -7.91
C HIS A 51 -1.22 8.23 -7.40
N ASN A 52 -1.85 8.86 -6.41
CA ASN A 52 -3.14 8.42 -5.87
C ASN A 52 -4.29 8.43 -6.89
N HIS A 53 -4.16 9.17 -7.99
CA HIS A 53 -5.20 9.35 -8.99
C HIS A 53 -4.85 8.69 -10.35
N GLY A 54 -3.83 7.82 -10.38
CA GLY A 54 -3.43 7.09 -11.60
C GLY A 54 -3.02 8.01 -12.74
N ARG A 55 -2.37 9.15 -12.43
CA ARG A 55 -1.93 10.16 -13.42
C ARG A 55 -0.44 10.07 -13.77
N VAL A 56 0.24 9.05 -13.26
CA VAL A 56 1.68 8.86 -13.42
C VAL A 56 1.88 7.59 -14.24
N ASP A 57 2.61 7.71 -15.35
CA ASP A 57 3.02 6.58 -16.18
C ASP A 57 4.18 5.83 -15.50
N GLU A 58 4.55 4.62 -15.95
CA GLU A 58 5.70 3.83 -15.44
C GLU A 58 7.09 4.46 -15.70
N SER A 59 7.16 5.77 -15.92
CA SER A 59 8.41 6.49 -16.20
C SER A 59 8.79 7.40 -15.04
N PHE A 60 10.06 7.39 -14.66
CA PHE A 60 10.62 8.28 -13.64
C PHE A 60 10.43 9.79 -13.95
N PHE A 61 10.37 10.16 -15.23
CA PHE A 61 10.31 11.56 -15.66
C PHE A 61 8.89 11.99 -16.01
N THR A 62 8.10 12.32 -14.99
CA THR A 62 6.76 12.90 -15.20
C THR A 62 6.75 14.41 -15.02
N SER A 63 5.72 15.06 -15.58
CA SER A 63 5.47 16.49 -15.39
C SER A 63 5.25 16.85 -13.91
N TRP A 64 4.79 15.89 -13.10
CA TRP A 64 4.55 16.03 -11.67
C TRP A 64 5.87 16.11 -10.88
N HIS A 65 6.79 15.16 -11.12
CA HIS A 65 8.16 15.21 -10.62
C HIS A 65 8.88 16.50 -10.99
N ALA A 66 8.67 17.01 -12.20
CA ALA A 66 9.32 18.24 -12.68
C ALA A 66 9.03 19.45 -11.78
N VAL A 67 7.84 19.54 -11.17
CA VAL A 67 7.48 20.63 -10.24
C VAL A 67 8.34 20.55 -8.97
N LEU A 68 8.50 19.36 -8.40
CA LEU A 68 9.35 19.12 -7.23
C LEU A 68 10.82 19.43 -7.52
N TYR A 69 11.38 18.83 -8.57
CA TYR A 69 12.80 18.97 -8.89
C TYR A 69 13.19 20.38 -9.36
N SER A 70 12.27 21.12 -9.99
CA SER A 70 12.50 22.52 -10.36
C SER A 70 12.57 23.44 -9.13
N ALA A 71 11.71 23.22 -8.13
CA ALA A 71 11.80 23.94 -6.85
C ALA A 71 13.13 23.66 -6.15
N PHE A 72 13.53 22.39 -6.12
CA PHE A 72 14.81 21.97 -5.57
C PHE A 72 16.00 22.64 -6.27
N LEU A 73 16.00 22.65 -7.61
CA LEU A 73 17.04 23.32 -8.40
C LEU A 73 17.10 24.82 -8.11
N ALA A 74 15.96 25.48 -7.94
CA ALA A 74 15.89 26.90 -7.58
C ALA A 74 16.49 27.17 -6.19
N ILE A 75 16.21 26.31 -5.20
CA ILE A 75 16.81 26.37 -3.85
C ILE A 75 18.33 26.19 -3.93
N ALA A 76 18.79 25.15 -4.64
CA ALA A 76 20.21 24.87 -4.82
C ALA A 76 20.92 26.06 -5.48
N ALA A 77 20.36 26.61 -6.56
CA ALA A 77 20.89 27.76 -7.27
C ALA A 77 20.98 29.00 -6.37
N LEU A 78 19.94 29.28 -5.56
CA LEU A 78 19.95 30.39 -4.60
C LEU A 78 21.06 30.21 -3.56
N CYS A 79 21.17 29.02 -2.96
CA CYS A 79 22.20 28.73 -1.97
C CYS A 79 23.60 28.90 -2.55
N VAL A 80 23.86 28.37 -3.74
CA VAL A 80 25.17 28.50 -4.43
C VAL A 80 25.44 29.95 -4.81
N PHE A 81 24.46 30.67 -5.35
CA PHE A 81 24.60 32.07 -5.73
C PHE A 81 24.99 32.95 -4.54
N VAL A 82 24.31 32.78 -3.40
CA VAL A 82 24.61 33.53 -2.17
C VAL A 82 25.97 33.14 -1.61
N LEU A 83 26.28 31.84 -1.57
CA LEU A 83 27.57 31.32 -1.12
C LEU A 83 28.73 31.91 -1.94
N VAL A 84 28.70 31.74 -3.27
CA VAL A 84 29.75 32.22 -4.17
C VAL A 84 29.84 33.75 -4.15
N GLY A 85 28.70 34.45 -4.17
CA GLY A 85 28.66 35.90 -4.11
C GLY A 85 29.29 36.45 -2.82
N ASN A 86 29.10 35.77 -1.69
CA ASN A 86 29.67 36.18 -0.41
C ASN A 86 31.14 35.80 -0.27
N LEU A 87 31.55 34.64 -0.79
CA LEU A 87 32.97 34.26 -0.88
C LEU A 87 33.76 35.26 -1.74
N ARG A 88 33.22 35.68 -2.90
CA ARG A 88 33.83 36.72 -3.76
C ARG A 88 33.92 38.09 -3.08
N ARG A 89 33.10 38.37 -2.08
CA ARG A 89 33.16 39.58 -1.23
C ARG A 89 34.12 39.44 -0.06
N GLY A 90 34.88 38.34 0.03
CA GLY A 90 35.86 38.10 1.09
C GLY A 90 35.28 37.56 2.40
N LEU A 91 34.00 37.16 2.43
CA LEU A 91 33.44 36.48 3.60
C LEU A 91 34.00 35.05 3.67
N SER A 92 34.31 34.58 4.87
CA SER A 92 34.71 33.19 5.07
C SER A 92 33.54 32.25 4.76
N TRP A 93 33.84 31.01 4.37
CA TRP A 93 32.82 30.01 4.04
C TRP A 93 31.76 29.84 5.15
N ARG A 94 32.16 29.94 6.44
CA ARG A 94 31.26 29.87 7.59
C ARG A 94 30.26 31.02 7.70
N ARG A 95 30.57 32.18 7.09
CA ARG A 95 29.74 33.40 7.09
C ARG A 95 29.10 33.66 5.74
N ALA A 96 29.38 32.82 4.76
CA ALA A 96 28.91 33.01 3.39
C ALA A 96 27.44 32.63 3.22
N LEU A 97 26.91 31.75 4.08
CA LEU A 97 25.48 31.53 4.24
C LEU A 97 25.00 32.05 5.61
N PRO A 98 23.71 32.39 5.73
CA PRO A 98 23.13 32.71 7.02
C PRO A 98 23.28 31.58 8.05
N ALA A 99 23.43 31.96 9.32
CA ALA A 99 23.47 31.04 10.42
C ALA A 99 22.17 30.20 10.48
N GLY A 100 22.30 28.87 10.43
CA GLY A 100 21.19 27.90 10.34
C GLY A 100 20.92 27.30 8.95
N TYR A 101 21.40 27.93 7.86
CA TYR A 101 21.25 27.40 6.48
C TYR A 101 22.42 26.53 6.00
N TRP A 102 23.46 26.34 6.82
CA TRP A 102 24.52 25.38 6.45
C TRP A 102 23.96 23.96 6.30
N LEU A 103 23.02 23.56 7.16
CA LEU A 103 22.29 22.29 7.04
C LEU A 103 21.38 22.26 5.81
N THR A 104 20.87 23.42 5.36
CA THR A 104 20.13 23.50 4.10
C THR A 104 21.04 23.16 2.92
N LEU A 105 22.28 23.66 2.90
CA LEU A 105 23.25 23.32 1.85
C LEU A 105 23.63 21.83 1.89
N VAL A 106 23.80 21.25 3.09
CA VAL A 106 23.99 19.80 3.24
C VAL A 106 22.78 19.04 2.73
N GLY A 107 21.56 19.48 3.09
CA GLY A 107 20.30 18.92 2.63
C GLY A 107 20.17 18.95 1.10
N VAL A 108 20.64 20.02 0.45
CA VAL A 108 20.73 20.08 -1.01
C VAL A 108 21.62 18.97 -1.56
N GLY A 109 22.80 18.75 -0.98
CA GLY A 109 23.67 17.65 -1.38
C GLY A 109 23.02 16.27 -1.18
N VAL A 110 22.43 16.03 -0.01
CA VAL A 110 21.75 14.78 0.33
C VAL A 110 20.58 14.49 -0.59
N PHE A 111 19.73 15.49 -0.86
CA PHE A 111 18.58 15.35 -1.77
C PHE A 111 19.04 15.08 -3.20
N GLY A 112 20.10 15.76 -3.68
CA GLY A 112 20.64 15.50 -5.03
C GLY A 112 21.21 14.08 -5.17
N ILE A 113 21.91 13.57 -4.16
CA ILE A 113 22.36 12.17 -4.11
C ILE A 113 21.15 11.22 -4.04
N GLY A 114 20.16 11.55 -3.21
CA GLY A 114 18.91 10.82 -3.08
C GLY A 114 18.21 10.65 -4.42
N GLY A 115 17.99 11.73 -5.17
CA GLY A 115 17.27 11.68 -6.45
C GLY A 115 18.02 10.95 -7.56
N LEU A 116 19.36 11.05 -7.60
CA LEU A 116 20.16 10.21 -8.51
C LEU A 116 20.12 8.74 -8.09
N GLY A 117 20.19 8.47 -6.79
CA GLY A 117 20.05 7.13 -6.23
C GLY A 117 18.68 6.54 -6.53
N ASP A 118 17.62 7.34 -6.42
CA ASP A 118 16.24 6.99 -6.70
C ASP A 118 16.02 6.60 -8.16
N MET A 119 16.54 7.42 -9.08
CA MET A 119 16.54 7.08 -10.51
C MET A 119 17.25 5.75 -10.78
N VAL A 120 18.43 5.53 -10.18
CA VAL A 120 19.17 4.26 -10.34
C VAL A 120 18.41 3.10 -9.70
N TRP A 121 17.79 3.33 -8.54
CA TRP A 121 17.02 2.33 -7.82
C TRP A 121 15.86 1.82 -8.67
N HIS A 122 15.10 2.73 -9.28
CA HIS A 122 14.02 2.35 -10.19
C HIS A 122 14.50 1.60 -11.43
N ILE A 123 15.68 1.93 -11.96
CA ILE A 123 16.27 1.21 -13.10
C ILE A 123 16.66 -0.23 -12.72
N VAL A 124 17.11 -0.46 -11.49
CA VAL A 124 17.66 -1.76 -11.04
C VAL A 124 16.59 -2.65 -10.43
N PHE A 125 15.68 -2.09 -9.63
CA PHE A 125 14.72 -2.83 -8.81
C PHE A 125 13.26 -2.64 -9.23
N GLY A 126 12.97 -1.76 -10.20
CA GLY A 126 11.60 -1.42 -10.61
C GLY A 126 11.01 -0.28 -9.78
N ILE A 127 9.74 0.06 -10.06
CA ILE A 127 9.01 1.11 -9.34
C ILE A 127 8.30 0.47 -8.16
N GLU A 128 8.58 0.96 -6.95
CA GLU A 128 7.90 0.51 -5.74
C GLU A 128 6.44 0.95 -5.70
N GLU A 129 5.59 0.13 -5.09
CA GLU A 129 4.18 0.41 -4.87
C GLU A 129 3.86 0.54 -3.36
N ASP A 130 2.74 1.19 -3.05
CA ASP A 130 2.19 1.31 -1.69
C ASP A 130 3.19 1.81 -0.61
N VAL A 131 3.38 1.03 0.46
CA VAL A 131 4.19 1.40 1.62
C VAL A 131 5.68 1.38 1.27
N GLU A 132 6.09 0.53 0.32
CA GLU A 132 7.48 0.41 -0.10
C GLU A 132 7.97 1.70 -0.76
N ALA A 133 7.12 2.37 -1.55
CA ALA A 133 7.41 3.66 -2.15
C ALA A 133 7.75 4.74 -1.10
N LEU A 134 7.13 4.70 0.09
CA LEU A 134 7.40 5.67 1.15
C LEU A 134 8.65 5.31 1.99
N LEU A 135 9.00 4.04 2.07
CA LEU A 135 10.05 3.53 2.95
C LEU A 135 11.34 3.11 2.24
N SER A 136 11.38 3.18 0.91
CA SER A 136 12.57 2.85 0.16
C SER A 136 13.77 3.71 0.61
N PRO A 137 15.00 3.16 0.62
CA PRO A 137 16.16 3.89 1.11
C PRO A 137 16.40 5.22 0.38
N THR A 138 16.03 5.31 -0.90
CA THR A 138 16.19 6.50 -1.74
C THR A 138 15.15 7.56 -1.40
N HIS A 139 13.89 7.20 -1.22
CA HIS A 139 12.84 8.12 -0.76
C HIS A 139 13.11 8.63 0.65
N LEU A 140 13.59 7.79 1.56
CA LEU A 140 14.02 8.23 2.91
C LEU A 140 15.22 9.19 2.84
N THR A 141 16.13 9.00 1.89
CA THR A 141 17.26 9.91 1.66
C THR A 141 16.78 11.26 1.11
N LEU A 142 15.84 11.25 0.16
CA LEU A 142 15.16 12.44 -0.35
C LEU A 142 14.42 13.19 0.78
N ALA A 143 13.64 12.48 1.59
CA ALA A 143 12.93 13.03 2.73
C ALA A 143 13.89 13.67 3.75
N LEU A 144 15.01 13.00 4.07
CA LEU A 144 16.04 13.54 4.95
C LEU A 144 16.66 14.84 4.38
N GLY A 145 17.05 14.83 3.10
CA GLY A 145 17.57 16.01 2.42
C GLY A 145 16.56 17.16 2.41
N GLY A 146 15.29 16.85 2.13
CA GLY A 146 14.17 17.79 2.15
C GLY A 146 13.95 18.41 3.53
N LEU A 147 13.89 17.60 4.59
CA LEU A 147 13.72 18.07 5.97
C LEU A 147 14.87 18.98 6.41
N LEU A 148 16.10 18.65 6.03
CA LEU A 148 17.26 19.51 6.26
C LEU A 148 17.11 20.85 5.54
N VAL A 149 16.63 20.86 4.30
CA VAL A 149 16.36 22.10 3.55
C VAL A 149 15.25 22.93 4.22
N LEU A 150 14.08 22.31 4.45
CA LEU A 150 12.86 22.93 4.96
C LEU A 150 13.06 23.54 6.36
N GLY A 151 13.91 22.95 7.20
CA GLY A 151 14.20 23.46 8.55
C GLY A 151 15.08 24.72 8.60
N GLY A 152 15.57 25.23 7.46
CA GLY A 152 16.43 26.42 7.40
C GLY A 152 15.86 27.63 8.14
N PRO A 153 14.68 28.16 7.74
CA PRO A 153 14.06 29.30 8.41
C PRO A 153 13.77 29.09 9.90
N LEU A 154 13.39 27.87 10.32
CA LEU A 154 13.20 27.55 11.74
C LEU A 154 14.52 27.65 12.53
N ARG A 155 15.59 27.04 12.01
CA ARG A 155 16.92 27.07 12.65
C ARG A 155 17.49 28.49 12.73
N THR A 156 17.25 29.32 11.72
CA THR A 156 17.73 30.71 11.75
C THR A 156 17.00 31.53 12.78
N ALA A 157 15.67 31.40 12.86
CA ALA A 157 14.88 32.03 13.89
C ALA A 157 15.35 31.62 15.29
N TRP A 158 15.73 30.35 15.48
CA TRP A 158 16.29 29.85 16.74
C TRP A 158 17.66 30.45 17.10
N GLN A 159 18.37 31.06 16.15
CA GLN A 159 19.67 31.68 16.41
C GLN A 159 19.54 33.20 16.58
N ARG A 160 18.35 33.79 16.39
CA ARG A 160 18.11 35.22 16.55
C ARG A 160 18.16 35.63 18.02
N THR A 161 18.96 36.64 18.31
CA THR A 161 19.06 37.29 19.63
C THR A 161 18.05 38.43 19.80
N ALA A 162 17.61 39.05 18.71
CA ALA A 162 16.60 40.10 18.74
C ALA A 162 15.17 39.51 18.61
N PRO A 163 14.21 39.95 19.44
CA PRO A 163 12.82 39.54 19.33
C PRO A 163 12.22 40.00 17.99
N VAL A 164 11.63 39.07 17.25
CA VAL A 164 10.93 39.37 15.99
C VAL A 164 9.47 39.62 16.31
N HIS A 165 8.98 40.82 15.98
CA HIS A 165 7.63 41.25 16.31
C HIS A 165 6.68 41.07 15.12
N GLY A 166 5.44 40.66 15.40
CA GLY A 166 4.37 40.54 14.42
C GLY A 166 4.48 39.35 13.47
N TRP A 167 3.43 39.15 12.67
CA TRP A 167 3.28 38.01 11.76
C TRP A 167 4.35 37.90 10.69
N LEU A 168 4.84 39.02 10.17
CA LEU A 168 5.91 39.04 9.17
C LEU A 168 7.20 38.37 9.67
N GLY A 169 7.44 38.42 10.98
CA GLY A 169 8.56 37.75 11.62
C GLY A 169 8.33 36.28 11.96
N TRP A 170 7.08 35.95 12.27
CA TRP A 170 6.66 34.68 12.83
C TRP A 170 6.27 33.63 11.79
N LEU A 171 5.75 34.06 10.63
CA LEU A 171 5.32 33.15 9.58
C LEU A 171 6.45 32.27 9.05
N PRO A 172 7.69 32.77 8.81
CA PRO A 172 8.72 31.90 8.27
C PRO A 172 9.11 30.70 9.14
N PRO A 173 9.45 30.84 10.44
CA PRO A 173 9.73 29.67 11.27
C PRO A 173 8.50 28.78 11.49
N LEU A 174 7.29 29.36 11.55
CA LEU A 174 6.05 28.59 11.67
C LEU A 174 5.83 27.70 10.43
N LEU A 175 5.83 28.29 9.23
CA LEU A 175 5.63 27.56 7.98
C LEU A 175 6.76 26.55 7.72
N SER A 176 8.00 26.88 8.08
CA SER A 176 9.13 25.94 8.04
C SER A 176 8.85 24.69 8.88
N LEU A 177 8.38 24.86 10.11
CA LEU A 177 8.01 23.72 10.97
C LEU A 177 6.78 22.99 10.44
N THR A 178 5.76 23.71 9.95
CA THR A 178 4.57 23.11 9.33
C THR A 178 4.95 22.23 8.14
N PHE A 179 5.83 22.70 7.25
CA PHE A 179 6.29 21.92 6.11
C PHE A 179 7.10 20.70 6.53
N MET A 180 7.95 20.82 7.56
CA MET A 180 8.65 19.66 8.11
C MET A 180 7.67 18.63 8.67
N LEU A 181 6.64 19.08 9.41
CA LEU A 181 5.57 18.19 9.90
C LEU A 181 4.86 17.54 8.71
N SER A 182 4.50 18.30 7.67
CA SER A 182 3.80 17.78 6.49
C SER A 182 4.59 16.76 5.69
N ILE A 183 5.92 16.90 5.59
CA ILE A 183 6.74 15.85 4.98
C ILE A 183 6.79 14.61 5.86
N LEU A 184 6.89 14.75 7.19
CA LEU A 184 6.87 13.60 8.09
C LEU A 184 5.52 12.87 8.08
N THR A 185 4.41 13.60 8.02
CA THR A 185 3.07 13.01 7.92
C THR A 185 2.83 12.40 6.54
N PHE A 186 3.37 12.97 5.46
CA PHE A 186 3.39 12.34 4.13
C PHE A 186 4.15 11.02 4.15
N MET A 187 5.36 10.97 4.70
CA MET A 187 6.16 9.74 4.74
C MET A 187 5.54 8.67 5.66
N THR A 188 4.70 9.07 6.60
CA THR A 188 4.00 8.17 7.52
C THR A 188 2.50 8.04 7.21
N GLN A 189 2.08 8.43 5.99
CA GLN A 189 0.66 8.52 5.63
C GLN A 189 -0.04 7.16 5.59
N PHE A 190 0.70 6.08 5.34
CA PHE A 190 0.22 4.70 5.43
C PHE A 190 -0.42 4.40 6.81
N ALA A 191 0.10 5.04 7.85
CA ALA A 191 -0.38 4.97 9.23
C ALA A 191 -0.91 6.33 9.69
N HIS A 192 -1.65 7.07 8.86
CA HIS A 192 -2.29 8.34 9.25
C HIS A 192 -3.84 8.28 9.32
N PRO A 193 -4.49 8.61 10.47
CA PRO A 193 -5.94 8.45 10.66
C PRO A 193 -6.79 9.38 9.79
N LEU A 194 -6.24 10.54 9.41
CA LEU A 194 -6.93 11.44 8.46
C LEU A 194 -6.89 10.92 7.01
N VAL A 195 -5.99 10.00 6.70
CA VAL A 195 -5.86 9.37 5.39
C VAL A 195 -6.66 8.06 5.41
N ASN A 196 -6.36 7.20 6.37
CA ASN A 196 -7.03 5.92 6.59
C ASN A 196 -7.88 5.99 7.87
N PRO A 197 -9.20 6.26 7.80
CA PRO A 197 -10.04 6.40 8.98
C PRO A 197 -10.34 5.04 9.64
N TRP A 198 -9.36 4.42 10.31
CA TRP A 198 -9.46 3.03 10.85
C TRP A 198 -10.69 2.74 11.71
N ALA A 199 -11.28 3.78 12.29
CA ALA A 199 -12.45 3.69 13.16
C ALA A 199 -13.78 3.59 12.40
N THR A 200 -13.80 3.84 11.10
CA THR A 200 -15.01 3.74 10.26
C THR A 200 -14.99 2.55 9.31
N PHE A 201 -13.86 1.86 9.16
CA PHE A 201 -13.82 0.69 8.29
C PHE A 201 -14.79 -0.35 8.82
N GLU A 202 -15.63 -0.80 7.90
CA GLU A 202 -16.40 -2.02 8.03
C GLU A 202 -15.41 -3.17 8.27
N GLU A 203 -15.75 -4.00 9.24
CA GLU A 203 -15.48 -5.44 9.25
C GLU A 203 -14.98 -5.88 7.86
N LEU A 204 -13.70 -6.26 7.72
CA LEU A 204 -13.36 -7.26 6.73
C LEU A 204 -13.98 -8.55 7.27
N ARG A 205 -15.33 -8.64 7.26
CA ARG A 205 -16.00 -9.93 7.33
C ARG A 205 -15.33 -10.75 6.26
N SER A 206 -14.66 -11.80 6.72
CA SER A 206 -13.91 -12.76 5.93
C SER A 206 -14.41 -12.86 4.49
N GLU A 207 -13.71 -12.23 3.57
CA GLU A 207 -13.81 -12.60 2.16
C GLU A 207 -12.38 -12.67 1.67
N ALA A 208 -11.79 -13.85 1.84
CA ALA A 208 -10.61 -14.22 1.10
C ALA A 208 -10.93 -14.03 -0.39
N ARG A 209 -10.40 -12.96 -1.00
CA ARG A 209 -10.70 -12.56 -2.38
C ARG A 209 -9.69 -13.17 -3.32
N SER A 210 -10.19 -13.78 -4.38
CA SER A 210 -9.34 -14.43 -5.37
C SER A 210 -9.17 -13.54 -6.58
N GLU A 211 -7.97 -13.48 -7.14
CA GLU A 211 -7.66 -12.65 -8.31
C GLU A 211 -6.90 -13.49 -9.33
N ILE A 212 -6.97 -13.10 -10.60
CA ILE A 212 -6.28 -13.80 -11.69
C ILE A 212 -4.85 -13.28 -11.80
N TYR A 213 -3.90 -14.22 -11.79
CA TYR A 213 -2.49 -13.98 -12.00
C TYR A 213 -2.00 -14.78 -13.21
N VAL A 214 -0.93 -14.29 -13.81
CA VAL A 214 -0.14 -15.01 -14.83
C VAL A 214 1.32 -15.01 -14.40
N MET A 215 2.02 -16.11 -14.66
CA MET A 215 3.47 -16.24 -14.43
C MET A 215 4.13 -16.97 -15.59
N ASN A 216 5.46 -16.90 -15.68
CA ASN A 216 6.23 -17.73 -16.60
C ASN A 216 6.18 -19.20 -16.17
N ALA A 217 6.42 -20.11 -17.13
CA ALA A 217 6.45 -21.57 -16.94
C ALA A 217 7.48 -22.07 -15.91
N ASP A 218 8.45 -21.23 -15.55
CA ASP A 218 9.46 -21.49 -14.53
C ASP A 218 9.08 -20.94 -13.14
N GLY A 219 7.93 -20.27 -13.01
CA GLY A 219 7.45 -19.64 -11.78
C GLY A 219 7.83 -18.16 -11.61
N SER A 220 8.67 -17.61 -12.50
CA SER A 220 9.08 -16.20 -12.45
C SER A 220 8.04 -15.25 -13.04
N GLY A 221 8.20 -13.94 -12.82
CA GLY A 221 7.41 -12.92 -13.50
C GLY A 221 5.91 -12.99 -13.20
N GLN A 222 5.55 -13.23 -11.93
CA GLN A 222 4.14 -13.25 -11.51
C GLN A 222 3.54 -11.85 -11.65
N THR A 223 2.45 -11.74 -12.40
CA THR A 223 1.75 -10.48 -12.67
C THR A 223 0.26 -10.68 -12.43
N ARG A 224 -0.34 -9.77 -11.68
CA ARG A 224 -1.78 -9.73 -11.41
C ARG A 224 -2.51 -9.09 -12.59
N LEU A 225 -3.57 -9.72 -13.08
CA LEU A 225 -4.39 -9.21 -14.20
C LEU A 225 -5.71 -8.57 -13.76
N THR A 226 -6.29 -9.00 -12.63
CA THR A 226 -7.53 -8.41 -12.10
C THR A 226 -7.26 -7.61 -10.83
N MET A 227 -7.68 -6.33 -10.80
CA MET A 227 -7.34 -5.39 -9.73
C MET A 227 -8.56 -4.73 -9.05
N ARG A 228 -9.77 -5.24 -9.26
CA ARG A 228 -10.96 -4.58 -8.71
C ARG A 228 -11.11 -4.85 -7.21
N PRO A 229 -11.11 -3.81 -6.36
CA PRO A 229 -11.43 -3.98 -4.95
C PRO A 229 -12.82 -4.61 -4.81
N ARG A 230 -12.94 -5.60 -3.91
CA ARG A 230 -14.22 -6.22 -3.53
C ARG A 230 -14.85 -7.20 -4.52
N VAL A 231 -14.07 -7.77 -5.45
CA VAL A 231 -14.55 -8.78 -6.39
C VAL A 231 -13.64 -10.02 -6.34
N SER A 232 -14.22 -11.22 -6.40
CA SER A 232 -13.45 -12.46 -6.63
C SER A 232 -13.48 -12.85 -8.11
N SER A 233 -12.32 -13.20 -8.64
CA SER A 233 -12.10 -13.78 -9.96
C SER A 233 -11.34 -15.10 -9.83
N LEU A 234 -11.82 -16.16 -10.48
CA LEU A 234 -11.37 -17.53 -10.25
C LEU A 234 -11.34 -18.35 -11.54
N ALA A 235 -10.60 -19.47 -11.49
CA ALA A 235 -10.56 -20.51 -12.50
C ALA A 235 -10.25 -20.00 -13.93
N PRO A 236 -9.08 -19.36 -14.14
CA PRO A 236 -8.68 -18.89 -15.45
C PRO A 236 -8.38 -20.06 -16.38
N THR A 237 -8.71 -19.90 -17.65
CA THR A 237 -8.34 -20.81 -18.74
C THR A 237 -7.92 -20.01 -19.98
N TRP A 238 -6.86 -20.45 -20.64
CA TRP A 238 -6.36 -19.81 -21.85
C TRP A 238 -7.22 -20.17 -23.06
N SER A 239 -7.49 -19.17 -23.91
CA SER A 239 -7.95 -19.45 -25.27
C SER A 239 -6.85 -20.22 -26.01
N PRO A 240 -7.17 -21.14 -26.94
CA PRO A 240 -6.13 -21.97 -27.53
C PRO A 240 -5.11 -21.27 -28.48
N ASP A 241 -5.20 -19.95 -28.76
CA ASP A 241 -4.06 -19.15 -29.30
C ASP A 241 -3.19 -18.53 -28.22
N GLY A 242 -3.71 -18.44 -27.01
CA GLY A 242 -3.10 -17.67 -25.94
C GLY A 242 -3.33 -16.16 -26.03
N SER A 243 -4.29 -15.68 -26.84
CA SER A 243 -4.61 -14.24 -26.91
C SER A 243 -5.58 -13.78 -25.82
N ARG A 244 -6.35 -14.69 -25.23
CA ARG A 244 -7.41 -14.37 -24.26
C ARG A 244 -7.43 -15.35 -23.09
N LEU A 245 -8.04 -14.90 -21.99
CA LEU A 245 -8.33 -15.68 -20.80
C LEU A 245 -9.84 -15.67 -20.54
N ALA A 246 -10.44 -16.85 -20.34
CA ALA A 246 -11.77 -16.97 -19.77
C ALA A 246 -11.67 -17.31 -18.28
N PHE A 247 -12.56 -16.75 -17.46
CA PHE A 247 -12.57 -16.96 -16.02
C PHE A 247 -13.96 -16.62 -15.46
N VAL A 248 -14.23 -16.94 -14.20
CA VAL A 248 -15.46 -16.47 -13.53
C VAL A 248 -15.18 -15.32 -12.60
N SER A 249 -16.10 -14.35 -12.55
CA SER A 249 -15.95 -13.15 -11.73
C SER A 249 -17.26 -12.77 -11.06
N TRP A 250 -17.21 -12.41 -9.77
CA TRP A 250 -18.37 -11.95 -8.98
C TRP A 250 -18.77 -10.49 -9.24
N ARG A 251 -18.16 -9.84 -10.24
CA ARG A 251 -18.23 -8.37 -10.37
C ARG A 251 -19.63 -7.82 -10.65
N ASP A 252 -20.54 -8.68 -11.08
CA ASP A 252 -21.91 -8.34 -11.47
C ASP A 252 -22.94 -8.64 -10.37
N GLY A 253 -22.49 -9.13 -9.21
CA GLY A 253 -23.35 -9.54 -8.08
C GLY A 253 -23.51 -11.05 -7.93
N ASP A 254 -23.03 -11.81 -8.91
CA ASP A 254 -22.95 -13.27 -9.00
C ASP A 254 -21.74 -13.68 -9.86
N PHE A 255 -21.32 -14.96 -9.78
CA PHE A 255 -20.23 -15.46 -10.62
C PHE A 255 -20.71 -15.65 -12.04
N GLU A 256 -20.12 -14.84 -12.94
CA GLU A 256 -20.38 -14.89 -14.37
C GLU A 256 -19.11 -15.16 -15.16
N VAL A 257 -19.24 -15.83 -16.30
CA VAL A 257 -18.14 -16.08 -17.22
C VAL A 257 -17.75 -14.79 -17.92
N HIS A 258 -16.47 -14.45 -17.75
CA HIS A 258 -15.81 -13.30 -18.32
C HIS A 258 -14.67 -13.73 -19.23
N VAL A 259 -14.38 -12.89 -20.22
CA VAL A 259 -13.21 -13.01 -21.08
C VAL A 259 -12.45 -11.70 -21.09
N MET A 260 -11.13 -11.77 -21.04
CA MET A 260 -10.21 -10.64 -21.23
C MET A 260 -9.08 -11.05 -22.16
N ASP A 261 -8.34 -10.07 -22.66
CA ASP A 261 -7.09 -10.32 -23.37
C ASP A 261 -6.04 -10.87 -22.40
N ALA A 262 -5.05 -11.58 -22.93
CA ALA A 262 -3.98 -12.21 -22.15
C ALA A 262 -3.18 -11.22 -21.28
N GLU A 263 -3.18 -9.95 -21.67
CA GLU A 263 -2.52 -8.84 -20.98
C GLU A 263 -3.42 -8.17 -19.93
N GLY A 264 -4.69 -8.58 -19.80
CA GLY A 264 -5.64 -8.05 -18.81
C GLY A 264 -6.62 -6.99 -19.35
N ASP A 265 -6.50 -6.62 -20.62
CA ASP A 265 -7.35 -5.61 -21.28
C ASP A 265 -8.66 -6.18 -21.85
N ASN A 266 -9.51 -5.30 -22.41
CA ASN A 266 -10.72 -5.64 -23.19
C ASN A 266 -11.70 -6.62 -22.53
N LEU A 267 -11.83 -6.47 -21.23
CA LEU A 267 -12.63 -7.30 -20.37
C LEU A 267 -14.13 -7.23 -20.70
N THR A 268 -14.70 -8.39 -21.03
CA THR A 268 -16.08 -8.54 -21.50
C THR A 268 -16.80 -9.66 -20.72
N ARG A 269 -18.06 -9.42 -20.34
CA ARG A 269 -18.95 -10.44 -19.75
C ARG A 269 -19.60 -11.25 -20.87
N LEU A 270 -19.54 -12.58 -20.80
CA LEU A 270 -20.14 -13.47 -21.81
C LEU A 270 -21.46 -14.09 -21.39
N SER A 271 -21.65 -14.36 -20.10
CA SER A 271 -22.87 -14.95 -19.57
C SER A 271 -23.74 -13.92 -18.84
N GLN A 272 -25.05 -14.10 -18.88
CA GLN A 272 -26.01 -13.36 -18.06
C GLN A 272 -27.01 -14.35 -17.47
N SER A 273 -26.91 -14.59 -16.18
CA SER A 273 -27.82 -15.39 -15.40
C SER A 273 -28.05 -14.74 -14.03
N ASP A 274 -29.04 -15.21 -13.27
CA ASP A 274 -29.25 -14.79 -11.87
C ASP A 274 -28.67 -15.85 -10.90
N VAL A 275 -27.71 -16.67 -11.36
CA VAL A 275 -27.23 -17.87 -10.67
C VAL A 275 -25.72 -18.07 -10.86
N LEU A 276 -25.11 -18.87 -9.98
CA LEU A 276 -23.67 -19.12 -9.99
C LEU A 276 -23.24 -19.91 -11.25
N GLU A 277 -22.30 -19.35 -12.01
CA GLU A 277 -21.58 -20.01 -13.09
C GLU A 277 -20.11 -20.30 -12.71
N GLY A 278 -19.51 -21.34 -13.30
CA GLY A 278 -18.19 -21.83 -12.84
C GLY A 278 -17.38 -22.60 -13.88
N LEU A 279 -16.05 -22.59 -13.72
CA LEU A 279 -15.09 -23.48 -14.38
C LEU A 279 -15.20 -23.51 -15.92
N PRO A 280 -14.97 -22.37 -16.60
CA PRO A 280 -15.02 -22.31 -18.05
C PRO A 280 -13.89 -23.14 -18.68
N ALA A 281 -14.16 -23.73 -19.83
CA ALA A 281 -13.19 -24.47 -20.64
C ALA A 281 -13.41 -24.18 -22.13
N TRP A 282 -12.38 -23.66 -22.80
CA TRP A 282 -12.40 -23.39 -24.23
C TRP A 282 -12.43 -24.66 -25.06
N SER A 283 -13.21 -24.66 -26.14
CA SER A 283 -13.09 -25.69 -27.17
C SER A 283 -11.78 -25.50 -27.94
N PRO A 284 -11.16 -26.58 -28.47
CA PRO A 284 -9.87 -26.49 -29.18
C PRO A 284 -9.94 -25.73 -30.51
N ASP A 285 -11.15 -25.58 -31.07
CA ASP A 285 -11.46 -24.76 -32.24
C ASP A 285 -11.88 -23.33 -31.89
N TRP A 286 -11.89 -23.00 -30.59
CA TRP A 286 -12.02 -21.65 -30.04
C TRP A 286 -13.36 -20.96 -30.26
N THR A 287 -14.30 -21.68 -30.85
CA THR A 287 -15.63 -21.18 -31.18
C THR A 287 -16.56 -21.28 -29.99
N ARG A 288 -16.25 -22.11 -28.98
CA ARG A 288 -17.17 -22.46 -27.89
C ARG A 288 -16.49 -22.46 -26.53
N LEU A 289 -17.30 -22.28 -25.50
CA LEU A 289 -16.94 -22.40 -24.08
C LEU A 289 -17.89 -23.38 -23.40
N ALA A 290 -17.35 -24.41 -22.74
CA ALA A 290 -18.08 -25.24 -21.81
C ALA A 290 -17.98 -24.62 -20.41
N PHE A 291 -19.05 -24.65 -19.62
CA PHE A 291 -19.08 -24.08 -18.27
C PHE A 291 -20.16 -24.75 -17.43
N VAL A 292 -20.08 -24.58 -16.12
CA VAL A 292 -21.07 -25.05 -15.16
C VAL A 292 -22.08 -23.93 -14.91
N SER A 293 -23.37 -24.24 -14.90
CA SER A 293 -24.43 -23.29 -14.52
C SER A 293 -25.47 -23.95 -13.62
N ARG A 294 -26.00 -23.20 -12.65
CA ARG A 294 -27.06 -23.64 -11.72
C ARG A 294 -28.47 -23.25 -12.13
N ARG A 295 -28.66 -22.76 -13.35
CA ARG A 295 -29.91 -22.14 -13.80
C ARG A 295 -31.13 -23.06 -13.75
N ASP A 296 -30.90 -24.37 -13.75
CA ASP A 296 -31.95 -25.38 -13.71
C ASP A 296 -32.10 -26.07 -12.32
N GLY A 297 -31.47 -25.53 -11.27
CA GLY A 297 -31.66 -25.96 -9.87
C GLY A 297 -30.55 -26.87 -9.30
N ASN A 298 -29.65 -27.36 -10.15
CA ASN A 298 -28.44 -28.12 -9.82
C ASN A 298 -27.29 -27.67 -10.74
N ASP A 299 -26.04 -28.03 -10.41
CA ASP A 299 -24.90 -27.76 -11.30
C ASP A 299 -24.98 -28.68 -12.52
N GLU A 300 -25.02 -28.08 -13.70
CA GLU A 300 -25.10 -28.78 -14.99
C GLU A 300 -24.11 -28.18 -15.98
N ILE A 301 -23.72 -28.96 -16.98
CA ILE A 301 -22.76 -28.55 -18.01
C ILE A 301 -23.50 -27.89 -19.16
N TYR A 302 -23.10 -26.67 -19.48
CA TYR A 302 -23.57 -25.92 -20.63
C TYR A 302 -22.42 -25.68 -21.59
N VAL A 303 -22.79 -25.44 -22.85
CA VAL A 303 -21.88 -24.91 -23.86
C VAL A 303 -22.50 -23.67 -24.49
N MET A 304 -21.72 -22.61 -24.60
CA MET A 304 -22.08 -21.39 -25.33
C MET A 304 -21.05 -21.11 -26.44
N GLN A 305 -21.40 -20.24 -27.37
CA GLN A 305 -20.44 -19.70 -28.32
C GLN A 305 -19.46 -18.76 -27.61
N ALA A 306 -18.28 -18.57 -28.20
CA ALA A 306 -17.21 -17.70 -27.69
C ALA A 306 -17.60 -16.21 -27.57
N ASP A 307 -18.68 -15.81 -28.23
CA ASP A 307 -19.27 -14.46 -28.15
C ASP A 307 -20.36 -14.35 -27.06
N GLY A 308 -20.59 -15.43 -26.28
CA GLY A 308 -21.60 -15.49 -25.22
C GLY A 308 -23.00 -15.88 -25.72
N SER A 309 -23.19 -16.07 -27.03
CA SER A 309 -24.50 -16.41 -27.59
C SER A 309 -24.85 -17.90 -27.44
N ILE A 310 -26.15 -18.18 -27.30
CA ILE A 310 -26.75 -19.52 -27.44
C ILE A 310 -26.22 -20.57 -26.43
N PRO A 311 -26.48 -20.41 -25.11
CA PRO A 311 -26.15 -21.45 -24.14
C PRO A 311 -27.06 -22.68 -24.34
N ARG A 312 -26.46 -23.84 -24.55
CA ARG A 312 -27.12 -25.15 -24.66
C ARG A 312 -26.71 -26.04 -23.48
N ARG A 313 -27.69 -26.57 -22.76
CA ARG A 313 -27.48 -27.59 -21.72
C ARG A 313 -27.05 -28.91 -22.36
N LEU A 314 -26.00 -29.54 -21.84
CA LEU A 314 -25.49 -30.83 -22.31
C LEU A 314 -25.84 -31.99 -21.36
N THR A 315 -25.92 -31.74 -20.06
CA THR A 315 -26.28 -32.74 -19.06
C THR A 315 -27.64 -32.43 -18.46
N GLU A 316 -28.48 -33.46 -18.28
CA GLU A 316 -29.84 -33.30 -17.73
C GLU A 316 -30.11 -34.44 -16.74
N ASN A 317 -29.93 -34.15 -15.44
CA ASN A 317 -30.22 -35.08 -14.36
C ASN A 317 -30.48 -34.34 -13.03
N ASN A 318 -30.70 -35.08 -11.94
CA ASN A 318 -31.03 -34.51 -10.62
C ASN A 318 -29.83 -34.45 -9.66
N VAL A 319 -28.61 -34.65 -10.16
CA VAL A 319 -27.37 -34.60 -9.37
C VAL A 319 -26.43 -33.55 -9.95
N ARG A 320 -25.28 -33.31 -9.31
CA ARG A 320 -24.39 -32.23 -9.73
C ARG A 320 -23.33 -32.74 -10.71
N ASP A 321 -23.19 -32.02 -11.83
CA ASP A 321 -22.17 -32.22 -12.86
C ASP A 321 -21.24 -30.99 -12.92
N PHE A 322 -19.92 -31.21 -12.94
CA PHE A 322 -18.93 -30.12 -12.79
C PHE A 322 -17.65 -30.34 -13.60
N SER A 323 -16.81 -29.29 -13.67
CA SER A 323 -15.42 -29.33 -14.17
C SER A 323 -15.33 -29.91 -15.60
N PRO A 324 -16.03 -29.33 -16.58
CA PRO A 324 -15.95 -29.79 -17.96
C PRO A 324 -14.55 -29.56 -18.52
N ALA A 325 -14.03 -30.52 -19.30
CA ALA A 325 -12.76 -30.43 -20.01
C ALA A 325 -12.89 -31.00 -21.43
N TRP A 326 -12.59 -30.18 -22.43
CA TRP A 326 -12.63 -30.59 -23.84
C TRP A 326 -11.49 -31.55 -24.17
N SER A 327 -11.78 -32.57 -24.97
CA SER A 327 -10.74 -33.34 -25.64
C SER A 327 -10.03 -32.47 -26.69
N PRO A 328 -8.74 -32.70 -27.00
CA PRO A 328 -7.99 -31.86 -27.94
C PRO A 328 -8.53 -31.87 -29.38
N ASP A 329 -9.25 -32.93 -29.74
CA ASP A 329 -9.94 -33.04 -31.04
C ASP A 329 -11.32 -32.35 -31.06
N GLY A 330 -11.79 -31.82 -29.92
CA GLY A 330 -13.05 -31.10 -29.78
C GLY A 330 -14.31 -31.99 -29.86
N ASN A 331 -14.15 -33.30 -29.95
CA ASN A 331 -15.27 -34.24 -30.15
C ASN A 331 -15.89 -34.74 -28.85
N ARG A 332 -15.19 -34.62 -27.73
CA ARG A 332 -15.62 -35.15 -26.43
C ARG A 332 -15.42 -34.14 -25.30
N LEU A 333 -16.17 -34.35 -24.22
CA LEU A 333 -16.04 -33.63 -22.96
C LEU A 333 -15.86 -34.64 -21.84
N ALA A 334 -14.79 -34.48 -21.04
CA ALA A 334 -14.67 -35.13 -19.74
C ALA A 334 -15.28 -34.23 -18.67
N PHE A 335 -15.88 -34.81 -17.63
CA PHE A 335 -16.50 -34.07 -16.54
C PHE A 335 -16.64 -34.94 -15.29
N SER A 336 -16.90 -34.30 -14.15
CA SER A 336 -17.21 -34.97 -12.89
C SER A 336 -18.72 -35.07 -12.70
N SER A 337 -19.25 -36.23 -12.30
CA SER A 337 -20.69 -36.43 -12.05
C SER A 337 -20.94 -37.16 -10.74
N GLN A 338 -22.03 -36.82 -10.04
CA GLN A 338 -22.47 -37.49 -8.81
C GLN A 338 -23.52 -38.61 -9.03
N ARG A 339 -23.72 -39.04 -10.28
CA ARG A 339 -24.91 -39.83 -10.67
C ARG A 339 -24.95 -41.27 -10.15
N ASP A 340 -23.85 -41.77 -9.62
CA ASP A 340 -23.72 -43.12 -9.06
C ASP A 340 -23.43 -43.16 -7.56
N GLY A 341 -23.75 -42.07 -6.85
CA GLY A 341 -23.70 -42.00 -5.38
C GLY A 341 -22.46 -41.31 -4.81
N ASN A 342 -21.33 -41.38 -5.50
CA ASN A 342 -20.14 -40.55 -5.27
C ASN A 342 -19.78 -39.77 -6.55
N ARG A 343 -18.73 -38.94 -6.47
CA ARG A 343 -18.24 -38.20 -7.64
C ARG A 343 -17.33 -39.11 -8.47
N ASP A 344 -17.62 -39.27 -9.75
CA ASP A 344 -16.81 -40.05 -10.70
C ASP A 344 -16.50 -39.23 -11.95
N ILE A 345 -15.48 -39.66 -12.70
CA ILE A 345 -15.14 -39.09 -14.00
C ILE A 345 -15.99 -39.74 -15.09
N TYR A 346 -16.59 -38.90 -15.92
CA TYR A 346 -17.41 -39.25 -17.06
C TYR A 346 -16.86 -38.63 -18.34
N VAL A 347 -17.13 -39.27 -19.47
CA VAL A 347 -16.90 -38.70 -20.81
C VAL A 347 -18.18 -38.78 -21.63
N MET A 348 -18.49 -37.71 -22.37
CA MET A 348 -19.59 -37.66 -23.33
C MET A 348 -19.11 -37.10 -24.67
N GLN A 349 -19.92 -37.24 -25.71
CA GLN A 349 -19.73 -36.53 -26.97
C GLN A 349 -19.94 -35.02 -26.77
N ALA A 350 -19.33 -34.20 -27.62
CA ALA A 350 -19.42 -32.73 -27.59
C ALA A 350 -20.86 -32.18 -27.70
N ASP A 351 -21.81 -33.00 -28.18
CA ASP A 351 -23.22 -32.67 -28.28
C ASP A 351 -24.05 -33.08 -27.05
N GLY A 352 -23.40 -33.61 -26.01
CA GLY A 352 -24.01 -34.12 -24.77
C GLY A 352 -24.42 -35.60 -24.84
N SER A 353 -24.29 -36.25 -26.00
CA SER A 353 -24.74 -37.64 -26.17
C SER A 353 -23.74 -38.67 -25.63
N ARG A 354 -24.25 -39.88 -25.38
CA ARG A 354 -23.47 -41.08 -25.03
C ARG A 354 -22.52 -40.88 -23.82
N PRO A 355 -23.01 -40.41 -22.67
CA PRO A 355 -22.18 -40.34 -21.47
C PRO A 355 -21.73 -41.75 -21.04
N SER A 356 -20.45 -41.87 -20.71
CA SER A 356 -19.81 -43.10 -20.26
C SER A 356 -19.00 -42.82 -18.99
N ARG A 357 -19.17 -43.66 -17.97
CA ARG A 357 -18.41 -43.60 -16.71
C ARG A 357 -16.99 -44.16 -16.94
N LEU A 358 -15.96 -43.46 -16.49
CA LEU A 358 -14.56 -43.87 -16.61
C LEU A 358 -13.96 -44.36 -15.28
N THR A 359 -14.44 -43.85 -14.14
CA THR A 359 -14.00 -44.27 -12.81
C THR A 359 -15.16 -44.83 -12.01
N SER A 360 -14.91 -45.82 -11.15
CA SER A 360 -15.96 -46.50 -10.38
C SER A 360 -15.54 -46.89 -8.96
N HIS A 361 -14.55 -46.17 -8.41
CA HIS A 361 -14.11 -46.39 -7.04
C HIS A 361 -15.12 -45.75 -6.07
N ASN A 362 -15.16 -46.18 -4.80
CA ASN A 362 -16.08 -45.60 -3.80
C ASN A 362 -15.65 -44.20 -3.29
N ALA A 363 -14.47 -43.74 -3.66
CA ALA A 363 -13.93 -42.44 -3.28
C ALA A 363 -14.31 -41.40 -4.34
N SER A 364 -14.31 -40.12 -3.98
CA SER A 364 -14.60 -39.07 -4.96
C SER A 364 -13.44 -38.90 -5.94
N ASP A 365 -13.76 -38.87 -7.23
CA ASP A 365 -12.86 -38.48 -8.32
C ASP A 365 -13.36 -37.17 -8.95
N GLY A 366 -12.47 -36.27 -9.37
CA GLY A 366 -12.87 -34.98 -9.94
C GLY A 366 -11.82 -34.27 -10.79
N ALA A 367 -12.17 -33.07 -11.28
CA ALA A 367 -11.28 -32.16 -12.03
C ALA A 367 -10.47 -32.85 -13.15
N PRO A 368 -11.13 -33.48 -14.15
CA PRO A 368 -10.44 -34.15 -15.24
C PRO A 368 -9.75 -33.14 -16.17
N ALA A 369 -8.57 -33.50 -16.68
CA ALA A 369 -7.82 -32.73 -17.67
C ALA A 369 -7.23 -33.66 -18.74
N TRP A 370 -7.54 -33.39 -20.00
CA TRP A 370 -7.04 -34.16 -21.14
C TRP A 370 -5.57 -33.86 -21.43
N SER A 371 -4.79 -34.89 -21.78
CA SER A 371 -3.47 -34.68 -22.37
C SER A 371 -3.62 -34.05 -23.77
N PRO A 372 -2.63 -33.26 -24.25
CA PRO A 372 -2.73 -32.57 -25.54
C PRO A 372 -2.86 -33.49 -26.76
N ASP A 373 -2.41 -34.73 -26.64
CA ASP A 373 -2.55 -35.78 -27.66
C ASP A 373 -3.88 -36.55 -27.56
N GLY A 374 -4.69 -36.29 -26.52
CA GLY A 374 -5.98 -36.93 -26.26
C GLY A 374 -5.89 -38.38 -25.81
N SER A 375 -4.69 -38.91 -25.54
CA SER A 375 -4.48 -40.31 -25.17
C SER A 375 -4.76 -40.59 -23.68
N LYS A 376 -4.61 -39.58 -22.81
CA LYS A 376 -4.70 -39.69 -21.36
C LYS A 376 -5.60 -38.63 -20.74
N ILE A 377 -6.03 -38.91 -19.52
CA ILE A 377 -6.77 -37.98 -18.65
C ILE A 377 -6.07 -37.97 -17.29
N ALA A 378 -5.65 -36.78 -16.84
CA ALA A 378 -5.29 -36.52 -15.45
C ALA A 378 -6.55 -36.19 -14.65
N PHE A 379 -6.63 -36.60 -13.39
CA PHE A 379 -7.79 -36.35 -12.53
C PHE A 379 -7.39 -36.39 -11.06
N VAL A 380 -8.22 -35.83 -10.19
CA VAL A 380 -8.06 -35.87 -8.73
C VAL A 380 -8.80 -37.08 -8.18
N SER A 381 -8.21 -37.79 -7.23
CA SER A 381 -8.87 -38.89 -6.51
C SER A 381 -8.59 -38.87 -5.02
N HIS A 382 -9.64 -39.08 -4.21
CA HIS A 382 -9.54 -39.21 -2.76
C HIS A 382 -9.34 -40.68 -2.29
N ARG A 383 -8.95 -41.59 -3.19
CA ARG A 383 -8.92 -43.03 -2.88
C ARG A 383 -7.85 -43.46 -1.87
N ASP A 384 -6.90 -42.58 -1.57
CA ASP A 384 -5.77 -42.85 -0.66
C ASP A 384 -5.91 -42.16 0.71
N GLY A 385 -7.05 -41.52 0.99
CA GLY A 385 -7.32 -40.83 2.26
C GLY A 385 -7.09 -39.32 2.21
N ASN A 386 -6.53 -38.81 1.13
CA ASN A 386 -6.39 -37.41 0.74
C ASN A 386 -6.59 -37.26 -0.78
N ASP A 387 -6.78 -36.04 -1.27
CA ASP A 387 -6.88 -35.74 -2.70
C ASP A 387 -5.50 -35.81 -3.35
N GLU A 388 -5.38 -36.64 -4.38
CA GLU A 388 -4.13 -36.93 -5.09
C GLU A 388 -4.34 -36.87 -6.61
N ILE A 389 -3.28 -36.54 -7.35
CA ILE A 389 -3.29 -36.53 -8.81
C ILE A 389 -3.08 -37.94 -9.35
N TYR A 390 -4.01 -38.36 -10.19
CA TYR A 390 -3.99 -39.62 -10.93
C TYR A 390 -3.97 -39.36 -12.44
N VAL A 391 -3.47 -40.33 -13.20
CA VAL A 391 -3.56 -40.37 -14.66
C VAL A 391 -4.11 -41.71 -15.12
N MET A 392 -4.95 -41.69 -16.14
CA MET A 392 -5.51 -42.87 -16.81
C MET A 392 -5.47 -42.73 -18.32
N GLN A 393 -5.66 -43.83 -19.03
CA GLN A 393 -5.94 -43.79 -20.46
C GLN A 393 -7.31 -43.13 -20.71
N ALA A 394 -7.49 -42.56 -21.89
CA ALA A 394 -8.75 -41.89 -22.30
C ALA A 394 -10.00 -42.78 -22.27
N ASP A 395 -9.84 -44.11 -22.18
CA ASP A 395 -10.91 -45.09 -22.04
C ASP A 395 -11.20 -45.49 -20.58
N GLY A 396 -10.50 -44.89 -19.61
CA GLY A 396 -10.63 -45.14 -18.17
C GLY A 396 -9.69 -46.21 -17.60
N THR A 397 -8.91 -46.89 -18.45
CA THR A 397 -7.99 -47.96 -18.03
C THR A 397 -6.65 -47.43 -17.52
N SER A 398 -5.84 -48.31 -16.90
CA SER A 398 -4.47 -48.01 -16.42
C SER A 398 -4.37 -46.79 -15.48
N GLN A 399 -5.31 -46.66 -14.55
CA GLN A 399 -5.29 -45.59 -13.55
C GLN A 399 -4.06 -45.73 -12.64
N THR A 400 -3.24 -44.68 -12.58
CA THR A 400 -1.96 -44.64 -11.86
C THR A 400 -1.87 -43.35 -11.02
N ARG A 401 -1.48 -43.47 -9.75
CA ARG A 401 -1.24 -42.34 -8.84
C ARG A 401 0.10 -41.66 -9.18
N LEU A 402 0.12 -40.33 -9.27
CA LEU A 402 1.34 -39.56 -9.54
C LEU A 402 1.90 -38.88 -8.29
N THR A 403 1.05 -38.29 -7.47
CA THR A 403 1.47 -37.58 -6.25
C THR A 403 1.33 -38.46 -5.00
N HIS A 404 2.23 -38.29 -4.03
CA HIS A 404 2.37 -39.19 -2.87
C HIS A 404 2.75 -38.39 -1.62
N ASN A 405 1.76 -37.80 -0.95
CA ASN A 405 1.96 -37.06 0.32
C ASN A 405 0.67 -37.03 1.14
N ASP A 406 0.70 -36.44 2.33
CA ASP A 406 -0.47 -36.37 3.22
C ASP A 406 -1.31 -35.10 3.02
N ALA A 407 -0.87 -34.18 2.15
CA ALA A 407 -1.57 -32.93 1.87
C ALA A 407 -2.49 -33.06 0.66
N PHE A 408 -3.33 -32.04 0.46
CA PHE A 408 -4.23 -31.96 -0.69
C PHE A 408 -3.43 -31.64 -1.97
N ASP A 409 -3.67 -32.39 -3.04
CA ASP A 409 -3.22 -32.10 -4.42
C ASP A 409 -4.41 -32.08 -5.39
N GLY A 410 -4.55 -31.02 -6.19
CA GLY A 410 -5.76 -30.78 -6.99
C GLY A 410 -5.56 -30.06 -8.33
N TRP A 411 -6.63 -29.99 -9.11
CA TRP A 411 -6.73 -29.26 -10.40
C TRP A 411 -5.52 -29.41 -11.33
N PRO A 412 -5.26 -30.63 -11.84
CA PRO A 412 -4.16 -30.85 -12.77
C PRO A 412 -4.41 -30.15 -14.10
N SER A 413 -3.35 -29.66 -14.74
CA SER A 413 -3.36 -29.09 -16.10
C SER A 413 -2.11 -29.51 -16.86
N TRP A 414 -2.27 -29.92 -18.11
CA TRP A 414 -1.17 -30.41 -18.96
C TRP A 414 -0.45 -29.27 -19.67
N SER A 415 0.87 -29.36 -19.76
CA SER A 415 1.64 -28.51 -20.68
C SER A 415 1.31 -28.86 -22.12
N ALA A 416 1.44 -27.89 -23.04
CA ALA A 416 1.08 -28.05 -24.45
C ALA A 416 1.82 -29.19 -25.18
N ASP A 417 3.04 -29.51 -24.74
CA ASP A 417 3.86 -30.61 -25.25
C ASP A 417 3.55 -31.97 -24.57
N GLY A 418 2.68 -32.00 -23.57
CA GLY A 418 2.29 -33.18 -22.80
C GLY A 418 3.38 -33.73 -21.88
N THR A 419 4.50 -33.02 -21.69
CA THR A 419 5.63 -33.51 -20.90
C THR A 419 5.52 -33.20 -19.41
N LYS A 420 4.68 -32.23 -19.04
CA LYS A 420 4.52 -31.74 -17.66
C LYS A 420 3.05 -31.60 -17.27
N LEU A 421 2.83 -31.63 -15.97
CA LEU A 421 1.57 -31.30 -15.31
C LEU A 421 1.82 -30.16 -14.32
N THR A 422 0.94 -29.16 -14.29
CA THR A 422 0.79 -28.25 -13.14
C THR A 422 -0.38 -28.67 -12.30
N PHE A 423 -0.34 -28.42 -10.99
CA PHE A 423 -1.40 -28.76 -10.05
C PHE A 423 -1.30 -27.86 -8.81
N GLU A 424 -2.39 -27.69 -8.06
CA GLU A 424 -2.35 -27.05 -6.74
C GLU A 424 -1.95 -28.06 -5.67
N SER A 425 -1.15 -27.65 -4.69
CA SER A 425 -0.77 -28.50 -3.55
C SER A 425 -0.70 -27.73 -2.24
N ALA A 426 -1.19 -28.34 -1.16
CA ALA A 426 -1.12 -27.80 0.20
C ALA A 426 0.09 -28.29 1.02
N ARG A 427 1.07 -28.94 0.38
CA ARG A 427 2.17 -29.66 1.07
C ARG A 427 3.11 -28.79 1.91
N ASP A 428 3.10 -27.48 1.68
CA ASP A 428 3.98 -26.51 2.37
C ASP A 428 3.23 -25.60 3.37
N GLY A 429 1.98 -25.92 3.70
CA GLY A 429 1.17 -25.23 4.71
C GLY A 429 0.01 -24.40 4.15
N ASP A 430 0.18 -23.81 2.97
CA ASP A 430 -0.84 -23.17 2.15
C ASP A 430 -0.88 -23.79 0.74
N ARG A 431 -1.93 -23.47 -0.04
CA ARG A 431 -2.08 -23.98 -1.41
C ARG A 431 -1.18 -23.18 -2.33
N GLU A 432 -0.36 -23.89 -3.09
CA GLU A 432 0.59 -23.30 -4.03
C GLU A 432 0.55 -24.07 -5.36
N ILE A 433 0.99 -23.43 -6.43
CA ILE A 433 1.11 -24.05 -7.75
C ILE A 433 2.41 -24.83 -7.84
N TYR A 434 2.29 -26.11 -8.16
CA TYR A 434 3.40 -27.02 -8.43
C TYR A 434 3.40 -27.45 -9.89
N ALA A 435 4.56 -27.90 -10.34
CA ALA A 435 4.71 -28.63 -11.58
C ALA A 435 5.47 -29.93 -11.36
N MET A 436 5.21 -30.92 -12.22
CA MET A 436 5.94 -32.19 -12.27
C MET A 436 5.99 -32.69 -13.71
N HIS A 437 6.85 -33.67 -13.98
CA HIS A 437 6.77 -34.44 -15.21
C HIS A 437 5.48 -35.26 -15.27
N ALA A 438 5.01 -35.55 -16.49
CA ALA A 438 3.78 -36.32 -16.71
C ALA A 438 3.81 -37.76 -16.16
N ASP A 439 4.98 -38.25 -15.75
CA ASP A 439 5.17 -39.55 -15.08
C ASP A 439 5.18 -39.44 -13.54
N GLY A 440 5.00 -38.24 -12.98
CA GLY A 440 5.01 -37.96 -11.55
C GLY A 440 6.38 -37.60 -10.96
N SER A 441 7.44 -37.58 -11.77
CA SER A 441 8.79 -37.20 -11.32
C SER A 441 9.03 -35.67 -11.36
N ASP A 442 10.15 -35.21 -10.79
CA ASP A 442 10.57 -33.79 -10.78
C ASP A 442 9.52 -32.80 -10.24
N VAL A 443 8.92 -33.13 -9.10
CA VAL A 443 7.93 -32.24 -8.46
C VAL A 443 8.62 -30.99 -7.92
N ARG A 444 8.19 -29.82 -8.38
CA ARG A 444 8.74 -28.50 -8.02
C ARG A 444 7.63 -27.49 -7.74
N ARG A 445 7.84 -26.64 -6.72
CA ARG A 445 6.97 -25.50 -6.41
C ARG A 445 7.27 -24.36 -7.38
N LEU A 446 6.23 -23.75 -7.96
CA LEU A 446 6.34 -22.63 -8.91
C LEU A 446 5.92 -21.29 -8.30
N SER A 447 4.91 -21.27 -7.43
CA SER A 447 4.48 -20.06 -6.71
C SER A 447 4.93 -20.08 -5.24
N GLN A 448 5.21 -18.90 -4.68
CA GLN A 448 5.66 -18.74 -3.30
C GLN A 448 5.05 -17.47 -2.71
N ASN A 449 3.80 -17.57 -2.25
CA ASN A 449 3.05 -16.47 -1.67
C ASN A 449 2.56 -16.85 -0.26
N PRO A 450 3.39 -16.69 0.78
CA PRO A 450 3.04 -17.11 2.13
C PRO A 450 1.73 -16.50 2.62
N GLY A 451 0.77 -17.34 3.00
CA GLY A 451 -0.55 -16.91 3.46
C GLY A 451 -1.53 -16.58 2.33
N VAL A 452 -1.23 -16.96 1.09
CA VAL A 452 -2.10 -16.83 -0.07
C VAL A 452 -2.31 -18.22 -0.66
N ALA A 453 -3.56 -18.59 -0.91
CA ALA A 453 -3.88 -19.84 -1.58
C ALA A 453 -3.89 -19.64 -3.09
N ASP A 454 -2.88 -20.16 -3.77
CA ASP A 454 -2.78 -20.19 -5.23
C ASP A 454 -3.42 -21.47 -5.77
N THR A 455 -4.37 -21.30 -6.68
CA THR A 455 -5.34 -22.33 -7.08
C THR A 455 -5.65 -22.27 -8.58
N PHE A 456 -6.20 -23.35 -9.14
CA PHE A 456 -6.62 -23.44 -10.55
C PHE A 456 -5.53 -23.06 -11.59
N PRO A 457 -4.39 -23.75 -11.64
CA PRO A 457 -3.37 -23.48 -12.64
C PRO A 457 -3.82 -23.90 -14.04
N ALA A 458 -3.51 -23.08 -15.04
CA ALA A 458 -3.77 -23.36 -16.45
C ALA A 458 -2.57 -22.95 -17.33
N TRP A 459 -2.03 -23.89 -18.09
CA TRP A 459 -0.96 -23.64 -19.06
C TRP A 459 -1.46 -22.80 -20.24
N SER A 460 -0.60 -21.88 -20.70
CA SER A 460 -0.78 -21.25 -21.99
C SER A 460 -0.52 -22.25 -23.13
N PRO A 461 -1.15 -22.07 -24.30
CA PRO A 461 -1.03 -23.01 -25.42
C PRO A 461 0.38 -23.12 -26.00
N ASP A 462 1.22 -22.11 -25.80
CA ASP A 462 2.63 -22.12 -26.18
C ASP A 462 3.55 -22.73 -25.11
N GLY A 463 3.01 -23.07 -23.93
CA GLY A 463 3.75 -23.65 -22.82
C GLY A 463 4.70 -22.69 -22.10
N ASN A 464 4.63 -21.39 -22.35
CA ASN A 464 5.55 -20.41 -21.75
C ASN A 464 5.00 -19.71 -20.50
N ARG A 465 3.67 -19.72 -20.31
CA ARG A 465 2.99 -19.04 -19.20
C ARG A 465 2.02 -19.98 -18.49
N ILE A 466 1.69 -19.63 -17.25
CA ILE A 466 0.68 -20.30 -16.42
C ILE A 466 -0.22 -19.22 -15.84
N ALA A 467 -1.53 -19.33 -16.05
CA ALA A 467 -2.52 -18.53 -15.36
C ALA A 467 -3.00 -19.26 -14.11
N PHE A 468 -3.30 -18.55 -13.02
CA PHE A 468 -3.80 -19.13 -11.79
C PHE A 468 -4.65 -18.11 -11.01
N SER A 469 -5.37 -18.58 -10.01
CA SER A 469 -6.11 -17.72 -9.08
C SER A 469 -5.40 -17.66 -7.74
N ALA A 470 -5.06 -16.47 -7.25
CA ALA A 470 -4.46 -16.29 -5.94
C ALA A 470 -5.48 -15.70 -4.98
N ARG A 471 -5.73 -16.38 -3.86
CA ARG A 471 -6.66 -15.95 -2.82
C ARG A 471 -5.90 -15.59 -1.57
N ALA A 472 -5.85 -14.31 -1.20
CA ALA A 472 -5.29 -13.92 0.09
C ALA A 472 -6.04 -14.69 1.18
N ALA A 473 -5.36 -15.59 1.90
CA ALA A 473 -5.96 -16.20 3.06
C ALA A 473 -6.01 -15.09 4.12
N SER A 474 -7.20 -14.87 4.70
CA SER A 474 -7.28 -14.12 5.94
C SER A 474 -6.31 -14.77 6.93
N PHE A 475 -5.32 -14.00 7.37
CA PHE A 475 -4.19 -14.45 8.18
C PHE A 475 -4.66 -15.39 9.31
N SER A 476 -4.10 -16.58 9.38
CA SER A 476 -4.29 -17.51 10.48
C SER A 476 -3.46 -17.06 11.68
N GLY A 477 -4.10 -16.41 12.67
CA GLY A 477 -3.57 -16.29 14.04
C GLY A 477 -3.66 -14.92 14.72
N LEU A 478 -3.88 -13.85 13.97
CA LEU A 478 -4.36 -12.56 14.50
C LEU A 478 -5.70 -12.32 13.83
N ASP A 479 -6.77 -12.08 14.61
CA ASP A 479 -8.01 -11.56 14.02
C ASP A 479 -7.61 -10.30 13.22
N GLU A 480 -7.89 -10.29 11.92
CA GLU A 480 -7.57 -9.17 11.02
C GLU A 480 -8.13 -7.83 11.56
N ASP A 481 -9.24 -7.92 12.29
CA ASP A 481 -9.84 -6.86 13.09
C ASP A 481 -8.89 -6.33 14.18
N GLN A 482 -8.21 -7.21 14.92
CA GLN A 482 -7.25 -6.82 15.95
C GLN A 482 -6.01 -6.16 15.34
N ALA A 483 -5.51 -6.67 14.20
CA ALA A 483 -4.39 -6.06 13.49
C ALA A 483 -4.74 -4.66 12.98
N THR A 484 -5.92 -4.49 12.38
CA THR A 484 -6.41 -3.20 11.88
C THR A 484 -6.66 -2.21 13.02
N GLN A 485 -7.26 -2.66 14.13
CA GLN A 485 -7.43 -1.84 15.33
C GLN A 485 -6.07 -1.43 15.92
N ALA A 486 -5.12 -2.36 16.01
CA ALA A 486 -3.77 -2.09 16.50
C ALA A 486 -3.03 -1.09 15.61
N LEU A 487 -3.10 -1.25 14.29
CA LEU A 487 -2.54 -0.30 13.32
C LEU A 487 -3.18 1.08 13.45
N GLY A 488 -4.51 1.14 13.61
CA GLY A 488 -5.19 2.41 13.79
C GLY A 488 -4.81 3.13 15.08
N ILE A 489 -4.67 2.39 16.19
CA ILE A 489 -4.20 2.93 17.46
C ILE A 489 -2.73 3.39 17.34
N ALA A 490 -1.88 2.59 16.71
CA ALA A 490 -0.48 2.92 16.47
C ALA A 490 -0.33 4.18 15.60
N GLY A 491 -1.14 4.29 14.55
CA GLY A 491 -1.22 5.47 13.69
C GLY A 491 -1.65 6.71 14.47
N ILE A 492 -2.70 6.62 15.29
CA ILE A 492 -3.12 7.72 16.18
C ILE A 492 -1.97 8.15 17.10
N LEU A 493 -1.27 7.19 17.73
CA LEU A 493 -0.15 7.49 18.63
C LEU A 493 1.03 8.16 17.92
N LEU A 494 1.43 7.64 16.76
CA LEU A 494 2.50 8.20 15.94
C LEU A 494 2.17 9.63 15.53
N GLN A 495 0.99 9.87 14.99
CA GLN A 495 0.58 11.19 14.51
C GLN A 495 0.32 12.17 15.65
N ALA A 496 -0.23 11.71 16.78
CA ALA A 496 -0.30 12.51 18.02
C ALA A 496 1.08 13.01 18.45
N THR A 497 2.09 12.12 18.40
CA THR A 497 3.47 12.41 18.81
C THR A 497 4.14 13.41 17.88
N LEU A 498 3.98 13.26 16.56
CA LEU A 498 4.49 14.22 15.58
C LEU A 498 3.85 15.60 15.75
N LEU A 499 2.53 15.64 15.89
CA LEU A 499 1.76 16.88 16.06
C LEU A 499 2.17 17.62 17.35
N ILE A 500 2.14 16.94 18.50
CA ILE A 500 2.46 17.57 19.79
C ILE A 500 3.96 17.89 19.89
N GLY A 501 4.83 17.11 19.25
CA GLY A 501 6.25 17.42 19.13
C GLY A 501 6.50 18.77 18.45
N ALA A 502 5.82 19.03 17.33
CA ALA A 502 5.90 20.33 16.65
C ALA A 502 5.39 21.48 17.54
N VAL A 503 4.26 21.28 18.24
CA VAL A 503 3.73 22.26 19.20
C VAL A 503 4.74 22.55 20.32
N LEU A 504 5.35 21.51 20.91
CA LEU A 504 6.35 21.64 21.97
C LEU A 504 7.60 22.39 21.50
N VAL A 505 8.08 22.13 20.27
CA VAL A 505 9.19 22.89 19.66
C VAL A 505 8.88 24.38 19.59
N LEU A 506 7.66 24.79 19.19
CA LEU A 506 7.30 26.21 19.12
C LEU A 506 7.31 26.89 20.49
N ILE A 507 6.68 26.25 21.49
CA ILE A 507 6.48 26.86 22.82
C ILE A 507 7.71 26.75 23.73
N GLN A 508 8.71 25.95 23.35
CA GLN A 508 9.94 25.79 24.12
C GLN A 508 10.71 27.11 24.25
N ARG A 509 10.75 27.91 23.18
CA ARG A 509 11.50 29.17 23.14
C ARG A 509 10.59 30.39 23.07
N TRP A 510 9.43 30.26 22.45
CA TRP A 510 8.66 31.42 22.03
C TRP A 510 7.23 31.41 22.58
N GLN A 511 6.57 32.57 22.48
CA GLN A 511 5.14 32.72 22.72
C GLN A 511 4.44 32.99 21.39
N PRO A 512 3.92 31.95 20.71
CA PRO A 512 3.32 32.11 19.39
C PRO A 512 2.12 33.08 19.40
N PRO A 513 1.94 33.90 18.35
CA PRO A 513 0.72 34.69 18.19
C PRO A 513 -0.51 33.78 18.02
N LEU A 514 -1.69 34.29 18.38
CA LEU A 514 -2.95 33.56 18.25
C LEU A 514 -3.20 33.21 16.78
N GLY A 515 -3.47 31.93 16.51
CA GLY A 515 -3.66 31.38 15.16
C GLY A 515 -2.46 30.56 14.68
N SER A 516 -1.36 30.50 15.45
CA SER A 516 -0.17 29.75 15.05
C SER A 516 -0.45 28.25 14.98
N PHE A 517 -1.14 27.70 15.99
CA PHE A 517 -1.50 26.28 16.00
C PHE A 517 -2.58 25.97 14.98
N THR A 518 -3.51 26.89 14.76
CA THR A 518 -4.49 26.82 13.66
C THR A 518 -3.81 26.68 12.30
N ILE A 519 -2.81 27.52 11.98
CA ILE A 519 -2.05 27.40 10.72
C ILE A 519 -1.31 26.07 10.66
N LEU A 520 -0.62 25.67 11.73
CA LEU A 520 0.14 24.42 11.80
C LEU A 520 -0.75 23.21 11.47
N PHE A 521 -1.93 23.13 12.09
CA PHE A 521 -2.82 21.98 11.95
C PHE A 521 -3.58 22.03 10.62
N ALA A 522 -4.11 23.19 10.25
CA ALA A 522 -4.94 23.34 9.05
C ALA A 522 -4.15 23.15 7.76
N VAL A 523 -2.92 23.69 7.66
CA VAL A 523 -2.09 23.51 6.46
C VAL A 523 -1.68 22.04 6.31
N ASN A 524 -1.27 21.38 7.40
CA ASN A 524 -0.92 19.96 7.37
C ASN A 524 -2.13 19.10 6.94
N ALA A 525 -3.29 19.35 7.53
CA ALA A 525 -4.51 18.64 7.16
C ALA A 525 -4.93 18.92 5.71
N ALA A 526 -4.84 20.17 5.24
CA ALA A 526 -5.22 20.54 3.88
C ALA A 526 -4.34 19.86 2.82
N LEU A 527 -3.03 19.79 3.04
CA LEU A 527 -2.11 19.10 2.14
C LEU A 527 -2.43 17.61 2.05
N LEU A 528 -2.57 16.92 3.19
CA LEU A 528 -2.97 15.50 3.22
C LEU A 528 -4.36 15.28 2.61
N SER A 529 -5.33 16.15 2.92
CA SER A 529 -6.69 16.05 2.39
C SER A 529 -6.72 16.18 0.88
N SER A 530 -5.93 17.11 0.31
CA SER A 530 -5.87 17.31 -1.14
C SER A 530 -5.33 16.09 -1.87
N GLN A 531 -4.47 15.30 -1.22
CA GLN A 531 -3.86 14.12 -1.82
C GLN A 531 -4.83 12.91 -1.86
N HIS A 532 -5.77 12.83 -0.92
CA HIS A 532 -6.66 11.69 -0.69
C HIS A 532 -8.15 12.02 -0.84
N ASP A 533 -8.49 13.23 -1.28
CA ASP A 533 -9.86 13.75 -1.40
C ASP A 533 -10.70 13.72 -0.10
N HIS A 534 -10.05 13.77 1.06
CA HIS A 534 -10.69 13.70 2.39
C HIS A 534 -10.88 15.07 3.04
N TYR A 535 -11.64 15.96 2.41
CA TYR A 535 -11.72 17.38 2.83
C TYR A 535 -12.45 17.64 4.15
N TRP A 536 -13.22 16.68 4.67
CA TRP A 536 -14.00 16.83 5.91
C TRP A 536 -13.11 17.01 7.17
N VAL A 537 -11.84 16.60 7.09
CA VAL A 537 -10.87 16.74 8.20
C VAL A 537 -10.32 18.17 8.33
N ILE A 538 -10.44 19.00 7.29
CA ILE A 538 -9.91 20.37 7.31
C ILE A 538 -10.64 21.22 8.37
N PRO A 539 -12.00 21.28 8.40
CA PRO A 539 -12.71 21.94 9.49
C PRO A 539 -12.34 21.41 10.88
N VAL A 540 -12.15 20.09 11.04
CA VAL A 540 -11.73 19.48 12.32
C VAL A 540 -10.38 20.02 12.76
N ALA A 541 -9.39 20.04 11.87
CA ALA A 541 -8.05 20.55 12.15
C ALA A 541 -8.06 22.05 12.49
N VAL A 542 -8.89 22.85 11.81
CA VAL A 542 -9.08 24.28 12.10
C VAL A 542 -9.67 24.47 13.50
N VAL A 543 -10.73 23.75 13.85
CA VAL A 543 -11.37 23.85 15.18
C VAL A 543 -10.40 23.39 16.28
N ALA A 544 -9.66 22.30 16.05
CA ALA A 544 -8.65 21.80 16.99
C ALA A 544 -7.51 22.80 17.20
N GLY A 545 -7.08 23.46 16.12
CA GLY A 545 -6.07 24.52 16.18
C GLY A 545 -6.55 25.74 16.96
N LEU A 546 -7.78 26.20 16.72
CA LEU A 546 -8.40 27.31 17.47
C LEU A 546 -8.54 26.99 18.96
N ALA A 547 -8.96 25.76 19.29
CA ALA A 547 -9.02 25.28 20.66
C ALA A 547 -7.63 25.26 21.31
N THR A 548 -6.60 24.85 20.57
CA THR A 548 -5.21 24.84 21.04
C THR A 548 -4.68 26.26 21.26
N ASP A 549 -4.97 27.20 20.35
CA ASP A 549 -4.64 28.62 20.49
C ASP A 549 -5.31 29.24 21.73
N ALA A 550 -6.59 28.93 21.97
CA ALA A 550 -7.32 29.37 23.16
C ALA A 550 -6.74 28.77 24.44
N LEU A 551 -6.48 27.47 24.45
CA LEU A 551 -5.90 26.75 25.59
C LEU A 551 -4.50 27.30 25.93
N PHE A 552 -3.67 27.56 24.93
CA PHE A 552 -2.35 28.15 25.10
C PHE A 552 -2.43 29.53 25.75
N ARG A 553 -3.38 30.37 25.32
CA ARG A 553 -3.61 31.71 25.89
C ARG A 553 -4.12 31.69 27.32
N VAL A 554 -4.99 30.74 27.67
CA VAL A 554 -5.57 30.64 29.01
C VAL A 554 -4.60 30.01 30.00
N LEU A 555 -3.90 28.96 29.59
CA LEU A 555 -3.02 28.19 30.48
C LEU A 555 -1.63 28.81 30.61
N GLU A 556 -1.13 29.48 29.57
CA GLU A 556 0.25 29.95 29.48
C GLU A 556 1.28 28.83 29.81
N PRO A 557 1.30 27.75 29.01
CA PRO A 557 2.10 26.55 29.27
C PRO A 557 3.60 26.79 28.99
N LEU A 558 4.25 27.56 29.86
CA LEU A 558 5.68 27.90 29.75
C LEU A 558 6.55 26.82 30.42
N PRO A 559 7.82 26.64 29.98
CA PRO A 559 8.77 25.75 30.64
C PRO A 559 8.98 26.03 32.14
N ALA A 560 8.68 27.25 32.60
CA ALA A 560 8.69 27.61 34.01
C ALA A 560 7.51 27.03 34.83
N ARG A 561 6.39 26.68 34.16
CA ARG A 561 5.15 26.16 34.77
C ARG A 561 4.94 24.71 34.37
N LEU A 562 5.83 23.83 34.82
CA LEU A 562 5.90 22.42 34.37
C LEU A 562 4.57 21.65 34.45
N GLY A 563 3.81 21.80 35.54
CA GLY A 563 2.52 21.12 35.68
C GLY A 563 1.52 21.56 34.60
N VAL A 564 1.51 22.85 34.27
CA VAL A 564 0.63 23.41 33.24
C VAL A 564 1.11 23.03 31.84
N LEU A 565 2.43 23.05 31.59
CA LEU A 565 3.00 22.57 30.34
C LEU A 565 2.65 21.10 30.07
N ARG A 566 2.77 20.25 31.09
CA ARG A 566 2.44 18.82 31.01
C ARG A 566 0.94 18.59 30.77
N LEU A 567 0.09 19.35 31.46
CA LEU A 567 -1.35 19.33 31.22
C LEU A 567 -1.68 19.75 29.79
N PHE A 568 -1.08 20.84 29.31
CA PHE A 568 -1.25 21.31 27.93
C PHE A 568 -0.80 20.24 26.93
N ALA A 569 0.35 19.61 27.15
CA ALA A 569 0.88 18.55 26.30
C ALA A 569 -0.03 17.31 26.25
N PHE A 570 -0.77 17.02 27.32
CA PHE A 570 -1.80 15.98 27.34
C PHE A 570 -3.08 16.41 26.60
N VAL A 571 -3.57 17.62 26.89
CA VAL A 571 -4.89 18.07 26.43
C VAL A 571 -4.91 18.32 24.92
N VAL A 572 -3.84 18.86 24.33
CA VAL A 572 -3.81 19.18 22.89
C VAL A 572 -4.11 17.99 21.98
N PRO A 573 -3.35 16.86 22.03
CA PRO A 573 -3.66 15.70 21.21
C PRO A 573 -5.00 15.05 21.59
N ALA A 574 -5.39 15.04 22.87
CA ALA A 574 -6.69 14.52 23.29
C ALA A 574 -7.85 15.32 22.69
N VAL A 575 -7.77 16.66 22.67
CA VAL A 575 -8.77 17.53 22.04
C VAL A 575 -8.78 17.33 20.53
N PHE A 576 -7.62 17.23 19.88
CA PHE A 576 -7.53 16.98 18.45
C PHE A 576 -8.24 15.67 18.07
N TYR A 577 -7.92 14.57 18.74
CA TYR A 577 -8.54 13.27 18.44
C TYR A 577 -10.00 13.18 18.90
N GLY A 578 -10.38 13.88 19.98
CA GLY A 578 -11.78 14.01 20.35
C GLY A 578 -12.62 14.70 19.27
N LEU A 579 -12.10 15.78 18.68
CA LEU A 579 -12.73 16.47 17.56
C LEU A 579 -12.70 15.64 16.27
N TYR A 580 -11.65 14.85 16.04
CA TYR A 580 -11.58 13.89 14.94
C TYR A 580 -12.68 12.83 15.04
N PHE A 581 -12.85 12.18 16.19
CA PHE A 581 -13.93 11.22 16.39
C PHE A 581 -15.31 11.89 16.34
N ALA A 582 -15.46 13.11 16.86
CA ALA A 582 -16.70 13.87 16.67
C ALA A 582 -16.99 14.16 15.19
N GLY A 583 -15.96 14.53 14.41
CA GLY A 583 -16.05 14.72 12.98
C GLY A 583 -16.43 13.43 12.24
N LEU A 584 -15.81 12.30 12.61
CA LEU A 584 -16.21 10.99 12.10
C LEU A 584 -17.67 10.71 12.39
N PHE A 585 -18.13 10.88 13.64
CA PHE A 585 -19.52 10.66 14.01
C PHE A 585 -20.53 11.49 13.19
N LEU A 586 -20.13 12.70 12.76
CA LEU A 586 -20.97 13.59 11.96
C LEU A 586 -20.97 13.26 10.46
N THR A 587 -19.92 12.59 9.98
CA THR A 587 -19.69 12.37 8.54
C THR A 587 -19.78 10.90 8.12
N ASN A 588 -19.58 10.00 9.07
CA ASN A 588 -19.42 8.56 8.90
C ASN A 588 -19.97 7.81 10.12
N GLU A 589 -20.06 6.48 10.02
CA GLU A 589 -20.38 5.63 11.17
C GLU A 589 -19.11 5.18 11.88
N ILE A 590 -19.00 5.41 13.20
CA ILE A 590 -17.90 4.89 14.01
C ILE A 590 -18.20 3.42 14.36
N ARG A 591 -17.35 2.51 13.89
CA ARG A 591 -17.47 1.06 14.11
C ARG A 591 -16.66 0.56 15.32
N TRP A 592 -15.60 1.27 15.70
CA TRP A 592 -14.87 0.97 16.93
C TRP A 592 -15.78 1.02 18.15
N THR A 593 -15.57 0.09 19.08
CA THR A 593 -16.27 0.10 20.37
C THR A 593 -15.99 1.40 21.12
N VAL A 594 -16.91 1.80 22.00
CA VAL A 594 -16.72 2.97 22.86
C VAL A 594 -15.40 2.93 23.62
N HIS A 595 -14.96 1.75 24.05
CA HIS A 595 -13.69 1.55 24.75
C HIS A 595 -12.48 1.90 23.86
N LEU A 596 -12.49 1.48 22.59
CA LEU A 596 -11.38 1.72 21.67
C LEU A 596 -11.23 3.19 21.32
N TRP A 597 -12.28 3.85 20.86
CA TRP A 597 -12.14 5.23 20.40
C TRP A 597 -11.97 6.22 21.56
N THR A 598 -12.65 6.02 22.70
CA THR A 598 -12.40 6.85 23.90
C THR A 598 -11.03 6.57 24.52
N GLY A 599 -10.57 5.31 24.51
CA GLY A 599 -9.23 4.93 24.94
C GLY A 599 -8.13 5.53 24.07
N ALA A 600 -8.29 5.53 22.75
CA ALA A 600 -7.35 6.12 21.80
C ALA A 600 -7.15 7.64 22.02
N ILE A 601 -8.22 8.37 22.35
CA ILE A 601 -8.15 9.80 22.72
C ILE A 601 -7.24 10.01 23.93
N VAL A 602 -7.43 9.20 24.98
CA VAL A 602 -6.66 9.29 26.22
C VAL A 602 -5.19 8.89 25.99
N LEU A 603 -4.95 7.84 25.19
CA LEU A 603 -3.61 7.39 24.81
C LEU A 603 -2.84 8.44 24.02
N ALA A 604 -3.50 9.14 23.07
CA ALA A 604 -2.91 10.28 22.38
C ALA A 604 -2.49 11.39 23.36
N GLY A 605 -3.31 11.63 24.40
CA GLY A 605 -2.96 12.49 25.53
C GLY A 605 -1.71 12.04 26.28
N PHE A 606 -1.61 10.75 26.62
CA PHE A 606 -0.44 10.20 27.30
C PHE A 606 0.84 10.29 26.47
N ALA A 607 0.76 10.11 25.15
CA ALA A 607 1.90 10.30 24.26
C ALA A 607 2.46 11.73 24.35
N GLY A 608 1.58 12.74 24.30
CA GLY A 608 1.99 14.14 24.47
C GLY A 608 2.53 14.44 25.87
N LEU A 609 1.93 13.88 26.91
CA LEU A 609 2.45 13.97 28.27
C LEU A 609 3.86 13.41 28.37
N LEU A 610 4.12 12.20 27.89
CA LEU A 610 5.43 11.56 27.92
C LEU A 610 6.46 12.37 27.13
N LEU A 611 6.10 12.87 25.95
CA LEU A 611 6.99 13.69 25.15
C LEU A 611 7.40 14.97 25.89
N SER A 612 6.50 15.58 26.68
CA SER A 612 6.84 16.75 27.50
C SER A 612 7.94 16.49 28.55
N TYR A 613 8.10 15.25 29.04
CA TYR A 613 9.20 14.88 29.94
C TYR A 613 10.54 14.78 29.22
N VAL A 614 10.54 14.40 27.94
CA VAL A 614 11.74 14.41 27.09
C VAL A 614 12.17 15.85 26.81
N PHE A 615 11.21 16.73 26.52
CA PHE A 615 11.48 18.14 26.24
C PHE A 615 11.91 18.95 27.46
N VAL A 616 11.30 18.70 28.62
CA VAL A 616 11.68 19.36 29.88
C VAL A 616 11.82 18.32 30.98
N SER A 617 13.07 17.86 31.16
CA SER A 617 13.40 16.83 32.12
C SER A 617 13.09 17.26 33.56
N PRO A 618 12.69 16.33 34.44
CA PRO A 618 12.59 16.60 35.87
C PRO A 618 13.92 17.12 36.42
N ARG A 619 13.85 18.09 37.34
CA ARG A 619 15.06 18.57 38.03
C ARG A 619 15.58 17.43 38.92
N ILE A 620 16.82 17.01 38.72
CA ILE A 620 17.52 16.13 39.67
C ILE A 620 17.85 17.00 40.90
N PRO A 621 17.43 16.63 42.12
CA PRO A 621 17.82 17.35 43.32
C PRO A 621 19.35 17.41 43.43
N ALA A 622 19.89 18.57 43.80
CA ALA A 622 21.34 18.83 43.85
C ALA A 622 22.12 17.85 44.75
N GLU A 623 21.45 17.22 45.72
CA GLU A 623 22.02 16.27 46.69
C GLU A 623 22.57 14.96 46.07
N ARG A 624 22.39 14.71 44.76
CA ARG A 624 22.89 13.49 44.09
C ARG A 624 24.14 13.66 43.23
N LEU A 625 24.69 14.87 43.08
CA LEU A 625 25.90 15.09 42.27
C LEU A 625 27.21 14.78 43.01
N ASP A 626 27.17 14.67 44.35
CA ASP A 626 28.35 14.35 45.17
C ASP A 626 28.72 12.86 45.16
N TYR A 627 27.89 11.98 44.58
CA TYR A 627 28.15 10.53 44.53
C TYR A 627 28.87 10.06 43.25
N VAL A 628 28.99 10.92 42.23
CA VAL A 628 29.56 10.56 40.91
C VAL A 628 30.97 11.15 40.70
N SER A 629 31.51 11.86 41.70
CA SER A 629 32.86 12.44 41.67
C SER A 629 33.79 11.92 42.78
N GLY A 630 33.46 10.76 43.38
CA GLY A 630 34.31 10.04 44.34
C GLY A 630 35.20 9.00 43.68
#